data_AF-A0A1G1MMY4-F1
#
_entry.id   AF-A0A1G1MMY4-F1
#
_cell.length_a   1.000
_cell.length_b   1.000
_cell.length_c   1.000
_cell.angle_alpha   90.00
_cell.angle_beta   90.00
_cell.angle_gamma   90.00
#
_symmetry.space_group_name_H-M   'P 1'
#
loop_
_entity.id
_entity.type
_entity.pdbx_description
1 polymer ?
#
loop_
_entity_poly.entity_id
_entity_poly.type
_entity_poly.pdbx_seq_one_letter_code
_entity_poly.pdbx_strand_id
1 'polypeptide(L)'
;MRALLIGDVIGRPGRVAVERFVIRLREELGLDFVLVNCENAAGGAGVTPTVADELFRSGVDVLSSGNHVWRKKEALDLLKLDHRVLRPANYPEMAPGSGATVITTLSGHKVGVLNVQGRVFMDPVVACPFRTAEREVERLRLTTSMIIVDMHAEATSEKVALGWFLDGKVSCVFGTHTHIPTADERLLPKGTAFL
;
A
#
# COMPACT_ATOMS: atom_id res chain seq x y z
N MET A 1 -16.57 -8.55 -4.43
CA MET A 1 -15.50 -7.60 -4.78
C MET A 1 -14.20 -8.35 -4.93
N ARG A 2 -13.43 -8.09 -5.99
CA ARG A 2 -12.09 -8.68 -6.19
C ARG A 2 -11.03 -7.59 -6.23
N ALA A 3 -9.96 -7.77 -5.47
CA ALA A 3 -8.85 -6.83 -5.39
C ALA A 3 -7.55 -7.50 -5.86
N LEU A 4 -6.69 -6.75 -6.53
CA LEU A 4 -5.32 -7.14 -6.86
C LEU A 4 -4.35 -6.25 -6.09
N LEU A 5 -3.44 -6.88 -5.34
CA LEU A 5 -2.37 -6.21 -4.61
C LEU A 5 -1.05 -6.56 -5.30
N ILE A 6 -0.32 -5.54 -5.74
CA ILE A 6 0.97 -5.71 -6.40
C ILE A 6 2.05 -5.16 -5.47
N GLY A 7 3.07 -5.97 -5.20
CA GLY A 7 4.25 -5.56 -4.42
C GLY A 7 5.08 -4.50 -5.14
N ASP A 8 6.30 -4.29 -4.64
CA ASP A 8 7.21 -3.23 -5.05
C ASP A 8 7.46 -3.19 -6.57
N VAL A 9 7.01 -2.11 -7.21
CA VAL A 9 7.33 -1.83 -8.61
C VAL A 9 8.73 -1.26 -8.72
N ILE A 10 9.64 -2.03 -9.33
CA ILE A 10 11.07 -1.67 -9.43
C ILE A 10 11.39 -1.09 -10.82
N GLY A 11 11.61 0.22 -10.86
CA GLY A 11 12.11 0.93 -12.04
C GLY A 11 11.27 0.74 -13.31
N ARG A 12 11.89 0.97 -14.48
CA ARG A 12 11.20 0.84 -15.78
C ARG A 12 10.66 -0.57 -16.03
N PRO A 13 11.39 -1.67 -15.76
CA PRO A 13 10.87 -3.02 -15.99
C PRO A 13 9.58 -3.30 -15.21
N GLY A 14 9.50 -2.90 -13.94
CA GLY A 14 8.29 -3.05 -13.14
C GLY A 14 7.12 -2.25 -13.70
N ARG A 15 7.34 -1.00 -14.13
CA ARG A 15 6.28 -0.17 -14.72
C ARG A 15 5.74 -0.75 -16.04
N VAL A 16 6.63 -1.25 -16.89
CA VAL A 16 6.24 -1.93 -18.14
C VAL A 16 5.42 -3.20 -17.87
N ALA A 17 5.75 -3.95 -16.81
CA ALA A 17 4.93 -5.10 -16.40
C ALA A 17 3.53 -4.67 -15.95
N VAL A 18 3.43 -3.62 -15.12
CA VAL A 18 2.14 -3.05 -14.69
C VAL A 18 1.30 -2.61 -15.90
N GLU A 19 1.87 -1.79 -16.78
CA GLU A 19 1.23 -1.29 -18.00
C GLU A 19 0.70 -2.44 -18.88
N ARG A 20 1.51 -3.48 -19.06
CA ARG A 20 1.18 -4.62 -19.93
C ARG A 20 0.09 -5.53 -19.38
N PHE A 21 0.05 -5.73 -18.06
CA PHE A 21 -0.74 -6.80 -17.47
C PHE A 21 -1.96 -6.32 -16.68
N VAL A 22 -1.93 -5.15 -16.04
CA VAL A 22 -2.99 -4.78 -15.09
C VAL A 22 -4.36 -4.64 -15.76
N ILE A 23 -4.47 -3.90 -16.87
CA ILE A 23 -5.75 -3.74 -17.59
C ILE A 23 -6.30 -5.11 -18.00
N ARG A 24 -5.46 -5.96 -18.58
CA ARG A 24 -5.84 -7.32 -18.99
C ARG A 24 -6.32 -8.15 -17.80
N LEU A 25 -5.61 -8.11 -16.67
CA LEU A 25 -5.99 -8.82 -15.46
C LEU A 25 -7.29 -8.29 -14.86
N ARG A 26 -7.57 -6.98 -14.96
CA ARG A 26 -8.86 -6.42 -14.52
C ARG A 26 -10.02 -7.04 -15.30
N GLU A 27 -9.88 -7.16 -16.61
CA GLU A 27 -10.88 -7.78 -17.48
C GLU A 27 -10.99 -9.29 -17.23
N GLU A 28 -9.87 -10.02 -17.25
CA GLU A 28 -9.82 -11.49 -17.11
C GLU A 28 -10.35 -11.96 -15.75
N LEU A 29 -10.02 -11.26 -14.68
CA LEU A 29 -10.36 -11.66 -13.31
C LEU A 29 -11.55 -10.90 -12.74
N GLY A 30 -12.08 -9.90 -13.45
CA GLY A 30 -13.13 -9.01 -12.94
C GLY A 30 -12.69 -8.24 -11.69
N LEU A 31 -11.53 -7.59 -11.75
CA LEU A 31 -10.98 -6.84 -10.61
C LEU A 31 -11.69 -5.50 -10.43
N ASP A 32 -12.25 -5.29 -9.25
CA ASP A 32 -12.89 -4.02 -8.87
C ASP A 32 -11.87 -2.99 -8.36
N PHE A 33 -10.74 -3.46 -7.84
CA PHE A 33 -9.74 -2.64 -7.16
C PHE A 33 -8.31 -3.13 -7.40
N VAL A 34 -7.37 -2.20 -7.61
CA VAL A 34 -5.95 -2.48 -7.78
C VAL A 34 -5.12 -1.52 -6.90
N LEU A 35 -4.30 -2.10 -6.01
CA LEU A 35 -3.30 -1.40 -5.20
C LEU A 35 -1.90 -1.83 -5.65
N VAL A 36 -0.99 -0.87 -5.78
CA VAL A 36 0.40 -1.10 -6.16
C VAL A 36 1.34 -0.37 -5.20
N ASN A 37 2.39 -1.05 -4.73
CA ASN A 37 3.48 -0.36 -4.04
C ASN A 37 4.43 0.28 -5.07
N CYS A 38 4.55 1.61 -5.05
CA CYS A 38 5.33 2.37 -6.01
C CYS A 38 6.68 2.89 -5.46
N GLU A 39 7.14 2.42 -4.31
CA GLU A 39 8.29 3.06 -3.64
C GLU A 39 9.60 3.01 -4.42
N ASN A 40 9.74 2.08 -5.37
CA ASN A 40 10.93 1.92 -6.22
C ASN A 40 10.67 2.27 -7.70
N ALA A 41 9.52 2.89 -8.01
CA ALA A 41 9.04 3.03 -9.37
C ALA A 41 9.87 4.01 -10.21
N ALA A 42 10.41 5.08 -9.63
CA ALA A 42 11.18 6.10 -10.34
C ALA A 42 12.70 5.84 -10.29
N GLY A 43 13.21 5.09 -11.27
CA GLY A 43 14.65 4.81 -11.38
C GLY A 43 15.20 3.98 -10.22
N GLY A 44 14.36 3.12 -9.62
CA GLY A 44 14.74 2.20 -8.56
C GLY A 44 14.58 2.73 -7.14
N ALA A 45 14.24 4.02 -6.95
CA ALA A 45 13.96 4.58 -5.63
C ALA A 45 13.13 5.88 -5.72
N GLY A 46 12.01 5.91 -5.01
CA GLY A 46 11.00 6.96 -4.99
C GLY A 46 10.01 6.91 -6.15
N VAL A 47 9.17 7.93 -6.21
CA VAL A 47 8.12 8.12 -7.22
C VAL A 47 8.11 9.58 -7.68
N THR A 48 7.79 9.83 -8.96
CA THR A 48 7.58 11.17 -9.51
C THR A 48 6.14 11.33 -9.98
N PRO A 49 5.61 12.56 -10.16
CA PRO A 49 4.26 12.77 -10.69
C PRO A 49 4.00 12.05 -12.02
N THR A 50 4.97 12.10 -12.95
CA THR A 50 4.87 11.41 -14.24
C THR A 50 4.78 9.89 -14.06
N VAL A 51 5.58 9.31 -13.17
CA VAL A 51 5.56 7.87 -12.90
C VAL A 51 4.25 7.44 -12.21
N ALA A 52 3.73 8.25 -11.28
CA ALA A 52 2.44 7.98 -10.65
C ALA A 52 1.30 8.01 -11.68
N ASP A 53 1.28 9.01 -12.56
CA ASP A 53 0.30 9.13 -13.65
C ASP A 53 0.40 7.96 -14.64
N GLU A 54 1.61 7.50 -15.00
CA GLU A 54 1.80 6.26 -15.79
C GLU A 54 1.11 5.04 -15.14
N LEU A 55 1.32 4.85 -13.83
CA LEU A 55 0.72 3.73 -13.08
C LEU A 55 -0.80 3.86 -12.99
N PHE A 56 -1.33 5.04 -12.71
CA PHE A 56 -2.79 5.26 -12.68
C PHE A 56 -3.44 5.02 -14.05
N ARG A 57 -2.82 5.47 -15.15
CA ARG A 57 -3.30 5.19 -16.51
C ARG A 57 -3.28 3.71 -16.87
N SER A 58 -2.43 2.94 -16.20
CA SER A 58 -2.38 1.47 -16.32
C SER A 58 -3.49 0.75 -15.56
N GLY A 59 -4.45 1.48 -14.97
CA GLY A 59 -5.62 0.92 -14.29
C GLY A 59 -5.41 0.66 -12.80
N VAL A 60 -4.35 1.22 -12.20
CA VAL A 60 -4.14 1.21 -10.75
C VAL A 60 -5.06 2.23 -10.08
N ASP A 61 -5.63 1.91 -8.92
CA ASP A 61 -6.55 2.79 -8.22
C ASP A 61 -5.87 3.55 -7.06
N VAL A 62 -4.95 2.90 -6.33
CA VAL A 62 -4.16 3.51 -5.23
C VAL A 62 -2.70 3.07 -5.33
N LEU A 63 -1.81 3.99 -4.97
CA LEU A 63 -0.38 3.74 -4.83
C LEU A 63 0.01 3.79 -3.36
N SER A 64 0.52 2.70 -2.80
CA SER A 64 1.26 2.72 -1.53
C SER A 64 2.74 2.93 -1.78
N SER A 65 3.51 3.16 -0.71
CA SER A 65 4.96 3.28 -0.80
C SER A 65 5.65 2.72 0.44
N GLY A 66 6.79 3.29 0.80
CA GLY A 66 7.72 2.73 1.77
C GLY A 66 8.78 3.74 2.17
N ASN A 67 9.93 3.25 2.60
CA ASN A 67 11.03 4.08 3.09
C ASN A 67 11.66 4.93 1.98
N HIS A 68 11.49 4.57 0.70
CA HIS A 68 12.01 5.34 -0.42
C HIS A 68 11.10 6.47 -0.94
N VAL A 69 9.94 6.69 -0.32
CA VAL A 69 8.96 7.67 -0.81
C VAL A 69 9.53 9.08 -1.02
N TRP A 70 10.52 9.50 -0.22
CA TRP A 70 11.14 10.84 -0.26
C TRP A 70 12.36 10.96 -1.18
N ARG A 71 12.74 9.89 -1.90
CA ARG A 71 14.00 9.86 -2.70
C ARG A 71 13.95 10.76 -3.94
N LYS A 72 12.76 11.20 -4.36
CA LYS A 72 12.55 12.19 -5.42
C LYS A 72 12.01 13.47 -4.80
N LYS A 73 12.54 14.63 -5.19
CA LYS A 73 12.11 15.93 -4.63
C LYS A 73 10.65 16.22 -4.97
N GLU A 74 10.25 15.79 -6.16
CA GLU A 74 8.91 15.92 -6.73
C GLU A 74 7.86 15.12 -5.97
N ALA A 75 8.25 14.12 -5.17
CA ALA A 75 7.33 13.35 -4.35
C ALA A 75 6.61 14.23 -3.31
N LEU A 76 7.24 15.30 -2.83
CA LEU A 76 6.65 16.22 -1.85
C LEU A 76 5.38 16.89 -2.38
N ASP A 77 5.40 17.34 -3.64
CA ASP A 77 4.26 18.01 -4.26
C ASP A 77 3.21 17.00 -4.70
N LEU A 78 3.64 15.83 -5.23
CA LEU A 78 2.75 14.73 -5.55
C LEU A 78 1.89 14.32 -4.35
N LEU A 79 2.52 14.08 -3.20
CA LEU A 79 1.85 13.61 -1.99
C LEU A 79 0.88 14.64 -1.41
N LYS A 80 1.11 15.94 -1.61
CA LYS A 80 0.18 17.00 -1.19
C LYS A 80 -1.04 17.08 -2.10
N LEU A 81 -0.89 16.78 -3.39
CA LEU A 81 -1.91 16.99 -4.40
C LEU A 81 -2.80 15.75 -4.61
N ASP A 82 -2.22 14.55 -4.55
CA ASP A 82 -2.95 13.31 -4.84
C ASP A 82 -3.03 12.40 -3.62
N HIS A 83 -4.20 12.38 -2.98
CA HIS A 83 -4.49 11.54 -1.82
C HIS A 83 -4.58 10.03 -2.14
N ARG A 84 -4.46 9.63 -3.41
CA ARG A 84 -4.35 8.22 -3.83
C ARG A 84 -2.90 7.72 -3.81
N VAL A 85 -1.92 8.61 -3.60
CA VAL A 85 -0.52 8.24 -3.38
C VAL A 85 -0.22 8.32 -1.89
N LEU A 86 0.01 7.18 -1.27
CA LEU A 86 0.20 7.06 0.16
C LEU A 86 1.68 6.99 0.50
N ARG A 87 2.04 7.68 1.59
CA ARG A 87 3.29 7.47 2.33
C ARG A 87 3.01 6.63 3.57
N PRO A 88 4.01 6.07 4.27
CA PRO A 88 3.72 5.37 5.52
C PRO A 88 3.11 6.30 6.59
N ALA A 89 2.00 5.87 7.18
CA ALA A 89 1.16 6.65 8.09
C ALA A 89 1.88 7.07 9.37
N ASN A 90 2.89 6.30 9.78
CA ASN A 90 3.68 6.49 10.99
C ASN A 90 4.92 7.38 10.82
N TYR A 91 5.07 8.08 9.70
CA TYR A 91 5.93 9.27 9.63
C TYR A 91 5.39 10.40 10.54
N PRO A 92 6.23 11.38 10.93
CA PRO A 92 5.79 12.54 11.69
C PRO A 92 4.57 13.22 11.07
N GLU A 93 3.67 13.76 11.89
CA GLU A 93 2.40 14.33 11.45
C GLU A 93 2.58 15.49 10.46
N MET A 94 3.68 16.24 10.58
CA MET A 94 4.06 17.32 9.67
C MET A 94 4.55 16.85 8.28
N ALA A 95 4.78 15.54 8.09
CA ALA A 95 5.20 15.00 6.80
C ALA A 95 4.05 15.12 5.78
N PRO A 96 4.32 15.61 4.56
CA PRO A 96 3.27 15.88 3.59
C PRO A 96 2.56 14.60 3.12
N GLY A 97 1.32 14.79 2.68
CA GLY A 97 0.48 13.72 2.15
C GLY A 97 -0.11 12.78 3.19
N SER A 98 -0.79 11.76 2.68
CA SER A 98 -1.71 10.94 3.47
C SER A 98 -1.11 9.56 3.75
N GLY A 99 -1.35 9.06 4.97
CA GLY A 99 -1.00 7.69 5.35
C GLY A 99 -2.04 6.64 4.98
N ALA A 100 -3.27 7.10 4.76
CA ALA A 100 -4.41 6.28 4.44
C ALA A 100 -5.41 7.07 3.59
N THR A 101 -6.20 6.36 2.80
CA THR A 101 -7.25 6.95 1.96
C THR A 101 -8.46 6.03 1.88
N VAL A 102 -9.61 6.58 1.48
CA VAL A 102 -10.78 5.81 1.11
C VAL A 102 -11.13 6.16 -0.32
N ILE A 103 -11.18 5.15 -1.19
CA ILE A 103 -11.66 5.33 -2.56
C ILE A 103 -12.98 4.60 -2.76
N THR A 104 -13.78 5.05 -3.73
CA THR A 104 -14.97 4.33 -4.18
C THR A 104 -14.63 3.66 -5.50
N THR A 105 -14.75 2.34 -5.58
CA THR A 105 -14.55 1.58 -6.83
C THR A 105 -15.62 1.95 -7.86
N LEU A 106 -15.38 1.60 -9.13
CA LEU A 106 -16.38 1.77 -10.20
C LEU A 106 -17.70 1.03 -9.90
N SER A 107 -17.63 -0.08 -9.16
CA SER A 107 -18.78 -0.86 -8.71
C SER A 107 -19.46 -0.27 -7.46
N GLY A 108 -19.03 0.90 -6.96
CA GLY A 108 -19.61 1.59 -5.80
C GLY A 108 -19.14 1.12 -4.42
N HIS A 109 -18.19 0.16 -4.34
CA HIS A 109 -17.67 -0.29 -3.04
C HIS A 109 -16.65 0.72 -2.50
N LYS A 110 -16.68 1.00 -1.19
CA LYS A 110 -15.67 1.84 -0.53
C LYS A 110 -14.50 0.99 -0.05
N VAL A 111 -13.28 1.38 -0.41
CA VAL A 111 -12.03 0.69 -0.09
C VAL A 111 -11.16 1.60 0.76
N GLY A 112 -10.87 1.19 1.99
CA GLY A 112 -9.87 1.83 2.83
C GLY A 112 -8.50 1.24 2.55
N VAL A 113 -7.50 2.08 2.30
CA VAL A 113 -6.11 1.66 2.18
C VAL A 113 -5.29 2.38 3.24
N LEU A 114 -4.45 1.62 3.94
CA LEU A 114 -3.50 2.12 4.93
C LEU A 114 -2.11 1.63 4.57
N ASN A 115 -1.12 2.52 4.58
CA ASN A 115 0.28 2.16 4.44
C ASN A 115 1.00 2.46 5.75
N VAL A 116 1.78 1.51 6.28
CA VAL A 116 2.60 1.68 7.49
C VAL A 116 3.99 1.11 7.25
N GLN A 117 4.98 1.63 7.97
CA GLN A 117 6.37 1.17 7.89
C GLN A 117 6.79 0.47 9.17
N GLY A 118 7.50 -0.65 9.04
CA GLY A 118 8.19 -1.31 10.14
C GLY A 118 9.32 -0.47 10.74
N ARG A 119 9.89 -0.96 11.84
CA ARG A 119 11.01 -0.32 12.55
C ARG A 119 12.20 -1.25 12.71
N VAL A 120 11.97 -2.55 12.74
CA VAL A 120 13.07 -3.51 12.92
C VAL A 120 13.85 -3.58 11.61
N PHE A 121 15.14 -3.23 11.67
CA PHE A 121 16.06 -3.14 10.53
C PHE A 121 15.63 -2.14 9.44
N MET A 122 14.89 -1.08 9.84
CA MET A 122 14.39 -0.07 8.92
C MET A 122 14.81 1.34 9.32
N ASP A 123 15.09 2.15 8.30
CA ASP A 123 15.29 3.59 8.40
C ASP A 123 14.28 4.35 7.51
N PRO A 124 13.93 5.60 7.86
CA PRO A 124 14.23 6.25 9.13
C PRO A 124 13.39 5.67 10.27
N VAL A 125 13.79 5.95 11.51
CA VAL A 125 12.98 5.62 12.68
C VAL A 125 11.66 6.40 12.64
N VAL A 126 10.56 5.65 12.62
CA VAL A 126 9.18 6.14 12.55
C VAL A 126 8.43 5.87 13.86
N ALA A 127 7.24 6.46 14.01
CA ALA A 127 6.37 6.17 15.14
C ALA A 127 5.93 4.68 15.15
N CYS A 128 5.39 4.22 16.27
CA CYS A 128 4.99 2.82 16.44
C CYS A 128 3.92 2.40 15.39
N PRO A 129 4.21 1.43 14.49
CA PRO A 129 3.27 1.04 13.44
C PRO A 129 1.98 0.44 14.00
N PHE A 130 2.04 -0.29 15.12
CA PHE A 130 0.87 -0.91 15.76
C PHE A 130 -0.15 0.14 16.25
N ARG A 131 0.32 1.14 17.01
CA ARG A 131 -0.55 2.22 17.52
C ARG A 131 -1.11 3.07 16.40
N THR A 132 -0.29 3.39 15.40
CA THR A 132 -0.75 4.13 14.22
C THR A 132 -1.78 3.33 13.44
N ALA A 133 -1.53 2.04 13.20
CA ALA A 133 -2.47 1.19 12.48
C ALA A 133 -3.80 1.05 13.21
N GLU A 134 -3.81 0.85 14.52
CA GLU A 134 -5.04 0.78 15.30
C GLU A 134 -5.88 2.05 15.14
N ARG A 135 -5.27 3.23 15.34
CA ARG A 135 -5.94 4.53 15.19
C ARG A 135 -6.49 4.74 13.78
N GLU A 136 -5.70 4.47 12.75
CA GLU A 136 -6.15 4.67 11.37
C GLU A 136 -7.23 3.66 10.97
N VAL A 137 -7.12 2.41 11.41
CA VAL A 137 -8.14 1.37 11.16
C VAL A 137 -9.46 1.75 11.83
N GLU A 138 -9.45 2.21 13.09
CA GLU A 138 -10.66 2.70 13.76
C GLU A 138 -11.32 3.83 12.98
N ARG A 139 -10.53 4.79 12.48
CA ARG A 139 -11.02 5.90 11.63
C ARG A 139 -11.60 5.40 10.31
N LEU A 140 -10.92 4.49 9.61
CA LEU A 140 -11.39 3.94 8.32
C LEU A 140 -12.68 3.13 8.49
N ARG A 141 -12.82 2.40 9.60
CA ARG A 141 -14.01 1.59 9.91
C ARG A 141 -15.30 2.40 10.07
N LEU A 142 -15.19 3.70 10.34
CA LEU A 142 -16.35 4.60 10.32
C LEU A 142 -16.96 4.75 8.92
N THR A 143 -16.19 4.44 7.87
CA THR A 143 -16.58 4.63 6.47
C THR A 143 -16.70 3.32 5.70
N THR A 144 -15.83 2.34 5.95
CA THR A 144 -15.87 1.03 5.28
C THR A 144 -15.28 -0.08 6.14
N SER A 145 -15.83 -1.29 6.02
CA SER A 145 -15.24 -2.50 6.59
C SER A 145 -14.16 -3.12 5.71
N MET A 146 -14.07 -2.70 4.43
CA MET A 146 -13.05 -3.20 3.52
C MET A 146 -11.79 -2.36 3.64
N ILE A 147 -10.81 -2.89 4.38
CA ILE A 147 -9.57 -2.20 4.70
C ILE A 147 -8.39 -3.09 4.32
N ILE A 148 -7.48 -2.54 3.53
CA ILE A 148 -6.25 -3.18 3.08
C ILE A 148 -5.07 -2.43 3.68
N VAL A 149 -4.17 -3.15 4.34
CA VAL A 149 -2.98 -2.60 4.99
C VAL A 149 -1.73 -3.08 4.26
N ASP A 150 -0.96 -2.14 3.70
CA ASP A 150 0.40 -2.38 3.24
C ASP A 150 1.38 -2.16 4.42
N MET A 151 1.95 -3.27 4.91
CA MET A 151 3.00 -3.26 5.93
C MET A 151 4.37 -3.35 5.28
N HIS A 152 4.97 -2.19 5.04
CA HIS A 152 6.28 -2.06 4.43
C HIS A 152 7.38 -2.26 5.48
N ALA A 153 7.94 -3.48 5.56
CA ALA A 153 8.81 -3.88 6.66
C ALA A 153 9.87 -4.91 6.26
N GLU A 154 11.01 -4.91 6.96
CA GLU A 154 12.07 -5.90 6.76
C GLU A 154 11.81 -7.17 7.58
N ALA A 155 11.62 -7.02 8.90
CA ALA A 155 11.49 -8.17 9.78
C ALA A 155 10.16 -8.93 9.61
N THR A 156 10.25 -10.22 9.33
CA THR A 156 9.09 -11.13 9.26
C THR A 156 8.29 -11.14 10.57
N SER A 157 8.95 -11.06 11.72
CA SER A 157 8.30 -11.01 13.03
C SER A 157 7.39 -9.79 13.18
N GLU A 158 7.79 -8.63 12.65
CA GLU A 158 6.99 -7.39 12.73
C GLU A 158 5.77 -7.47 11.79
N LYS A 159 5.96 -8.01 10.57
CA LYS A 159 4.86 -8.26 9.61
C LYS A 159 3.81 -9.20 10.19
N VAL A 160 4.23 -10.38 10.63
CA VAL A 160 3.33 -11.41 11.19
C VAL A 160 2.63 -10.86 12.43
N ALA A 161 3.35 -10.21 13.34
CA ALA A 161 2.75 -9.64 14.54
C ALA A 161 1.68 -8.59 14.22
N LEU A 162 1.90 -7.72 13.23
CA LEU A 162 0.88 -6.74 12.83
C LEU A 162 -0.34 -7.41 12.20
N GLY A 163 -0.13 -8.44 11.37
CA GLY A 163 -1.20 -9.28 10.82
C GLY A 163 -2.11 -9.84 11.92
N TRP A 164 -1.52 -10.48 12.94
CA TRP A 164 -2.26 -11.01 14.09
C TRP A 164 -2.92 -9.92 14.94
N PHE A 165 -2.26 -8.78 15.11
CA PHE A 165 -2.79 -7.64 15.87
C PHE A 165 -4.05 -7.03 15.23
N LEU A 166 -4.13 -7.06 13.90
CA LEU A 166 -5.25 -6.53 13.12
C LEU A 166 -6.25 -7.60 12.68
N ASP A 167 -6.07 -8.86 13.07
CA ASP A 167 -6.97 -9.94 12.66
C ASP A 167 -8.42 -9.69 13.10
N GLY A 168 -9.35 -9.74 12.15
CA GLY A 168 -10.76 -9.41 12.31
C GLY A 168 -11.06 -7.90 12.39
N LYS A 169 -10.03 -7.04 12.30
CA LYS A 169 -10.18 -5.58 12.24
C LYS A 169 -10.08 -5.04 10.81
N VAL A 170 -9.37 -5.74 9.92
CA VAL A 170 -9.14 -5.37 8.52
C VAL A 170 -9.38 -6.56 7.59
N SER A 171 -9.56 -6.30 6.30
CA SER A 171 -9.76 -7.36 5.30
C SER A 171 -8.45 -8.03 4.89
N CYS A 172 -7.37 -7.26 4.80
CA CYS A 172 -6.07 -7.78 4.41
C CYS A 172 -4.93 -6.99 5.05
N VAL A 173 -3.88 -7.70 5.49
CA VAL A 173 -2.56 -7.15 5.76
C VAL A 173 -1.59 -7.84 4.80
N PHE A 174 -0.96 -7.10 3.90
CA PHE A 174 0.05 -7.63 3.00
C PHE A 174 1.40 -6.93 3.23
N GLY A 175 2.48 -7.71 3.29
CA GLY A 175 3.84 -7.23 3.52
C GLY A 175 4.58 -6.90 2.23
N THR A 176 5.30 -5.77 2.22
CA THR A 176 6.17 -5.33 1.11
C THR A 176 7.61 -5.13 1.59
N HIS A 177 8.50 -4.50 0.80
CA HIS A 177 9.92 -4.18 1.09
C HIS A 177 10.94 -5.26 0.72
N THR A 178 10.69 -6.53 1.05
CA THR A 178 11.72 -7.59 0.94
C THR A 178 11.97 -8.08 -0.50
N HIS A 179 11.15 -7.63 -1.47
CA HIS A 179 11.26 -7.93 -2.91
C HIS A 179 11.22 -9.42 -3.30
N ILE A 180 10.90 -10.31 -2.37
CA ILE A 180 10.78 -11.75 -2.59
C ILE A 180 9.41 -12.16 -2.05
N PRO A 181 8.53 -12.76 -2.89
CA PRO A 181 7.25 -13.26 -2.42
C PRO A 181 7.48 -14.42 -1.44
N THR A 182 6.68 -14.46 -0.38
CA THR A 182 6.59 -15.62 0.51
C THR A 182 5.50 -16.58 0.04
N ALA A 183 5.46 -17.78 0.61
CA ALA A 183 4.48 -18.83 0.31
C ALA A 183 3.64 -19.17 1.56
N ASP A 184 3.34 -18.16 2.38
CA ASP A 184 2.58 -18.29 3.62
C ASP A 184 1.23 -17.55 3.60
N GLU A 185 0.70 -17.34 2.39
CA GLU A 185 -0.61 -16.75 2.16
C GLU A 185 -1.69 -17.56 2.90
N ARG A 186 -2.49 -16.86 3.70
CA ARG A 186 -3.53 -17.51 4.51
C ARG A 186 -4.62 -16.55 4.94
N LEU A 187 -5.75 -17.10 5.34
CA LEU A 187 -6.72 -16.40 6.18
C LEU A 187 -6.36 -16.65 7.65
N LEU A 188 -6.23 -15.59 8.43
CA LEU A 188 -6.08 -15.65 9.87
C LEU A 188 -7.42 -16.05 10.52
N PRO A 189 -7.42 -16.51 11.80
CA PRO A 189 -8.61 -17.10 12.43
C PRO A 189 -9.87 -16.23 12.42
N LYS A 190 -9.75 -14.89 12.41
CA LYS A 190 -10.89 -13.97 12.37
C LYS A 190 -11.16 -13.41 10.96
N GLY A 191 -10.57 -14.02 9.92
CA GLY A 191 -10.89 -13.79 8.53
C GLY A 191 -10.06 -12.72 7.83
N THR A 192 -9.02 -12.17 8.46
CA THR A 192 -8.09 -11.26 7.77
C THR A 192 -7.17 -12.05 6.85
N ALA A 193 -7.09 -11.68 5.57
CA ALA A 193 -6.09 -12.21 4.66
C ALA A 193 -4.70 -11.69 5.03
N PHE A 194 -3.70 -12.57 5.05
CA PHE A 194 -2.32 -12.25 5.41
C PHE A 194 -1.35 -12.81 4.36
N LEU A 195 -0.36 -11.99 4.00
CA LEU A 195 0.81 -12.34 3.20
C LEU A 195 1.97 -11.39 3.54
#